data_AF-A0A5N0YRW1-F1
#
_entry.id   AF-A0A5N0YRW1-F1
#
_cell.length_a   1.000
_cell.length_b   1.000
_cell.length_c   1.000
_cell.angle_alpha   90.00
_cell.angle_beta   90.00
_cell.angle_gamma   90.00
#
_symmetry.space_group_name_H-M   'P 1'
#
loop_
_entity.id
_entity.type
_entity.pdbx_description
1 polymer ?
#
loop_
_entity_poly.entity_id
_entity_poly.type
_entity_poly.pdbx_seq_one_letter_code
_entity_poly.pdbx_strand_id
1 'polypeptide(L)'
;MVFEQLGEPIKLGEYLYRYEEMIRHILGEMTFADFESKKIKTMLRAEMRKAETSFYIFYDQNRREPDYAFLQRKVTEFGVERLEIFQPEKGFLSLDNFVYRYLERLKTEKLLTGLVFAEQDLFFVQKYEANRAKNYYEENNEYLQGYEQERISINPTIQRLGYEKLKRTFLEDPLIQSLRKERKGLNDICHFLNRFLSF
;
A
#
# COMPACT_ATOMS: atom_id res chain seq x y z
N MET A 1 -41.91 13.08 -5.56
CA MET A 1 -41.00 12.75 -6.68
C MET A 1 -39.92 13.81 -6.65
N VAL A 2 -38.71 13.47 -6.17
CA VAL A 2 -37.60 14.43 -6.13
C VAL A 2 -36.96 14.39 -7.52
N PHE A 3 -37.18 15.43 -8.31
CA PHE A 3 -36.37 15.65 -9.50
C PHE A 3 -34.98 16.06 -9.01
N GLU A 4 -34.02 15.14 -8.99
CA GLU A 4 -32.62 15.54 -8.95
C GLU A 4 -32.40 16.46 -10.15
N GLN A 5 -32.08 17.73 -9.89
CA GLN A 5 -31.71 18.66 -10.94
C GLN A 5 -30.43 18.14 -11.59
N LEU A 6 -30.55 17.62 -12.81
CA LEU A 6 -29.42 17.20 -13.61
C LEU A 6 -28.56 18.42 -13.97
N GLY A 7 -27.27 18.34 -13.66
CA GLY A 7 -26.27 19.36 -13.95
C GLY A 7 -25.95 19.48 -15.45
N GLU A 8 -24.82 20.09 -15.79
CA GLU A 8 -24.42 20.23 -17.20
C GLU A 8 -24.09 18.88 -17.85
N PRO A 9 -24.56 18.60 -19.08
CA PRO A 9 -24.31 17.33 -19.75
C PRO A 9 -22.85 17.22 -20.20
N ILE A 10 -22.27 16.05 -20.04
CA ILE A 10 -20.90 15.73 -20.46
C ILE A 10 -20.93 14.88 -21.71
N LYS A 11 -20.12 15.24 -22.72
CA LYS A 11 -19.99 14.42 -23.94
C LYS A 11 -19.26 13.11 -23.64
N LEU A 12 -19.58 12.06 -24.39
CA LEU A 12 -18.99 10.72 -24.21
C LEU A 12 -17.46 10.72 -24.10
N GLY A 13 -16.76 11.44 -24.99
CA GLY A 13 -15.30 11.48 -24.98
C GLY A 13 -14.73 12.08 -23.68
N GLU A 14 -15.35 13.15 -23.17
CA GLU A 14 -14.96 13.77 -21.90
C GLU A 14 -15.34 12.86 -20.71
N TYR A 15 -16.52 12.25 -20.73
CA TYR A 15 -16.95 11.30 -19.71
C TYR A 15 -15.97 10.14 -19.56
N LEU A 16 -15.58 9.49 -20.67
CA LEU A 16 -14.64 8.37 -20.64
C LEU A 16 -13.24 8.80 -20.21
N TYR A 17 -12.76 9.94 -20.71
CA TYR A 17 -11.46 10.49 -20.31
C TYR A 17 -11.40 10.74 -18.80
N ARG A 18 -12.39 11.45 -18.25
CA ARG A 18 -12.45 11.77 -16.81
C ARG A 18 -12.64 10.53 -15.94
N TYR A 19 -13.46 9.58 -16.40
CA TYR A 19 -13.65 8.31 -15.69
C TYR A 19 -12.35 7.51 -15.61
N GLU A 20 -11.60 7.39 -16.72
CA GLU A 20 -10.31 6.71 -16.73
C GLU A 20 -9.30 7.41 -15.83
N GLU A 21 -9.21 8.74 -15.90
CA GLU A 21 -8.33 9.56 -15.05
C GLU A 21 -8.58 9.28 -13.56
N MET A 22 -9.85 9.35 -13.13
CA MET A 22 -10.25 9.15 -11.73
C MET A 22 -10.02 7.70 -11.26
N ILE A 23 -10.33 6.71 -12.08
CA ILE A 23 -10.08 5.30 -11.74
C ILE A 23 -8.59 5.01 -11.62
N ARG A 24 -7.77 5.51 -12.55
CA ARG A 24 -6.31 5.33 -12.48
C ARG A 24 -5.74 5.95 -11.21
N HIS A 25 -6.24 7.13 -10.82
CA HIS A 25 -5.87 7.75 -9.56
C HIS A 25 -6.26 6.88 -8.35
N ILE A 26 -7.52 6.44 -8.27
CA ILE A 26 -7.99 5.54 -7.20
C ILE A 26 -7.14 4.26 -7.13
N LEU A 27 -6.84 3.66 -8.27
CA LEU A 27 -6.01 2.46 -8.34
C LEU A 27 -4.57 2.72 -7.88
N GLY A 28 -3.99 3.86 -8.26
CA GLY A 28 -2.63 4.24 -7.83
C GLY A 28 -2.53 4.50 -6.33
N GLU A 29 -3.58 5.06 -5.72
CA GLU A 29 -3.58 5.40 -4.28
C GLU A 29 -4.03 4.24 -3.39
N MET A 30 -4.98 3.42 -3.85
CA MET A 30 -5.65 2.43 -3.01
C MET A 30 -5.30 0.97 -3.36
N THR A 31 -4.53 0.74 -4.42
CA THR A 31 -4.11 -0.60 -4.82
C THR A 31 -2.63 -0.62 -5.20
N PHE A 32 -2.10 -1.82 -5.41
CA PHE A 32 -0.75 -2.05 -5.93
C PHE A 32 -0.80 -2.53 -7.38
N ALA A 33 -1.79 -2.04 -8.15
CA ALA A 33 -1.98 -2.44 -9.53
C ALA A 33 -0.76 -2.04 -10.37
N ASP A 34 -0.09 -3.02 -10.97
CA ASP A 34 0.92 -2.77 -11.98
C ASP A 34 0.24 -2.40 -13.31
N PHE A 35 0.23 -1.12 -13.63
CA PHE A 35 -0.37 -0.61 -14.87
C PHE A 35 0.32 -1.13 -16.14
N GLU A 36 1.55 -1.64 -16.05
CA GLU A 36 2.24 -2.25 -17.20
C GLU A 36 1.81 -3.70 -17.46
N SER A 37 1.27 -4.36 -16.43
CA SER A 37 0.77 -5.73 -16.51
C SER A 37 -0.32 -5.89 -17.57
N LYS A 38 -0.17 -6.92 -18.41
CA LYS A 38 -1.19 -7.32 -19.40
C LYS A 38 -2.56 -7.56 -18.76
N LYS A 39 -2.58 -8.10 -17.54
CA LYS A 39 -3.82 -8.37 -16.79
C LYS A 39 -4.54 -7.07 -16.43
N ILE A 40 -3.84 -6.13 -15.79
CA ILE A 40 -4.41 -4.83 -15.39
C ILE A 40 -4.83 -4.03 -16.62
N LYS A 41 -4.02 -3.99 -17.68
CA LYS A 41 -4.40 -3.36 -18.96
C LYS A 41 -5.70 -3.96 -19.53
N THR A 42 -5.86 -5.28 -19.45
CA THR A 42 -7.09 -5.96 -19.92
C THR A 42 -8.30 -5.63 -19.04
N MET A 43 -8.11 -5.60 -17.72
CA MET A 43 -9.16 -5.24 -16.76
C MET A 43 -9.62 -3.78 -16.93
N LEU A 44 -8.68 -2.85 -17.10
CA LEU A 44 -9.00 -1.44 -17.39
C LEU A 44 -9.81 -1.31 -18.69
N ARG A 45 -9.41 -2.00 -19.76
CA ARG A 45 -10.19 -2.01 -21.02
C ARG A 45 -11.60 -2.58 -20.85
N ALA A 46 -11.79 -3.55 -19.96
CA ALA A 46 -13.13 -4.07 -19.65
C ALA A 46 -13.94 -3.04 -18.85
N GLU A 47 -13.31 -2.37 -17.90
CA GLU A 47 -13.94 -1.32 -17.09
C GLU A 47 -14.35 -0.11 -17.95
N MET A 48 -13.52 0.31 -18.91
CA MET A 48 -13.87 1.38 -19.85
C MET A 48 -15.07 1.03 -20.73
N ARG A 49 -15.18 -0.22 -21.19
CA ARG A 49 -16.37 -0.68 -21.94
C ARG A 49 -17.64 -0.66 -21.06
N LYS A 50 -17.52 -1.02 -19.78
CA LYS A 50 -18.63 -0.91 -18.81
C LYS A 50 -19.04 0.55 -18.60
N ALA A 51 -18.09 1.48 -18.50
CA ALA A 51 -18.35 2.91 -18.36
C ALA A 51 -19.09 3.47 -19.58
N GLU A 52 -18.62 3.14 -20.79
CA GLU A 52 -19.28 3.50 -22.05
C GLU A 52 -20.71 2.95 -22.13
N THR A 53 -20.90 1.69 -21.73
CA THR A 53 -22.23 1.06 -21.69
C THR A 53 -23.15 1.79 -20.72
N SER A 54 -22.64 2.19 -19.56
CA SER A 54 -23.39 2.94 -18.55
C SER A 54 -23.82 4.32 -19.05
N PHE A 55 -22.97 4.99 -19.84
CA PHE A 55 -23.30 6.25 -20.51
C PHE A 55 -24.50 6.08 -21.44
N TYR A 56 -24.46 5.08 -22.33
CA TYR A 56 -25.55 4.86 -23.29
C TYR A 56 -26.85 4.41 -22.62
N ILE A 57 -26.78 3.60 -21.56
CA ILE A 57 -27.96 3.24 -20.76
C ILE A 57 -28.60 4.50 -20.17
N PHE A 58 -27.81 5.39 -19.58
CA PHE A 58 -28.33 6.65 -19.05
C PHE A 58 -28.97 7.50 -20.15
N TYR A 59 -28.29 7.63 -21.29
CA TYR A 59 -28.79 8.40 -22.43
C TYR A 59 -30.13 7.87 -22.95
N ASP A 60 -30.28 6.55 -23.10
CA ASP A 60 -31.53 5.97 -23.58
C ASP A 60 -32.69 6.20 -22.60
N GLN A 61 -32.42 6.10 -21.30
CA GLN A 61 -33.41 6.29 -20.23
C GLN A 61 -33.83 7.75 -20.04
N ASN A 62 -32.90 8.70 -20.21
CA ASN A 62 -33.12 10.12 -19.89
C ASN A 62 -33.22 11.02 -21.13
N ARG A 63 -32.97 10.47 -22.33
CA ARG A 63 -32.91 11.19 -23.61
C ARG A 63 -31.95 12.39 -23.60
N ARG A 64 -30.88 12.29 -22.79
CA ARG A 64 -29.87 13.32 -22.56
C ARG A 64 -28.58 12.68 -22.03
N GLU A 65 -27.43 13.29 -22.31
CA GLU A 65 -26.15 12.86 -21.74
C GLU A 65 -26.09 13.00 -20.21
N PRO A 66 -25.35 12.13 -19.52
CA PRO A 66 -25.10 12.24 -18.08
C PRO A 66 -24.31 13.50 -17.72
N ASP A 67 -24.42 13.89 -16.46
CA ASP A 67 -23.69 15.00 -15.86
C ASP A 67 -22.51 14.52 -14.99
N TYR A 68 -21.81 15.47 -14.37
CA TYR A 68 -20.68 15.18 -13.47
C TYR A 68 -21.11 14.43 -12.21
N ALA A 69 -22.35 14.60 -11.75
CA ALA A 69 -22.87 13.85 -10.59
C ALA A 69 -23.02 12.36 -10.93
N PHE A 70 -23.52 12.03 -12.13
CA PHE A 70 -23.55 10.66 -12.61
C PHE A 70 -22.16 10.06 -12.75
N LEU A 71 -21.20 10.81 -13.32
CA LEU A 71 -19.80 10.38 -13.40
C LEU A 71 -19.24 10.03 -12.02
N GLN A 72 -19.39 10.94 -11.04
CA GLN A 72 -18.91 10.72 -9.67
C GLN A 72 -19.53 9.47 -9.04
N ARG A 73 -20.85 9.26 -9.20
CA ARG A 73 -21.51 8.04 -8.72
C ARG A 73 -20.88 6.78 -9.33
N LYS A 74 -20.60 6.77 -10.64
CA LYS A 74 -19.95 5.63 -11.29
C LYS A 74 -18.53 5.38 -10.78
N VAL A 75 -17.78 6.43 -10.51
CA VAL A 75 -16.44 6.32 -9.89
C VAL A 75 -16.53 5.77 -8.46
N THR A 76 -17.52 6.21 -7.67
CA THR A 76 -17.77 5.67 -6.33
C THR A 76 -18.17 4.19 -6.38
N GLU A 77 -19.10 3.81 -7.27
CA GLU A 77 -19.50 2.41 -7.50
C GLU A 77 -18.27 1.54 -7.85
N PHE A 78 -17.38 2.04 -8.70
CA PHE A 78 -16.12 1.36 -8.99
C PHE A 78 -15.27 1.13 -7.72
N GLY A 79 -15.05 2.19 -6.94
CA GLY A 79 -14.24 2.11 -5.72
C GLY A 79 -14.79 1.11 -4.70
N VAL A 80 -16.12 0.99 -4.61
CA VAL A 80 -16.78 0.06 -3.67
C VAL A 80 -16.81 -1.37 -4.19
N GLU A 81 -17.18 -1.57 -5.46
CA GLU A 81 -17.51 -2.92 -5.97
C GLU A 81 -16.37 -3.59 -6.73
N ARG A 82 -15.41 -2.82 -7.24
CA ARG A 82 -14.46 -3.29 -8.26
C ARG A 82 -13.02 -3.19 -7.81
N LEU A 83 -12.71 -2.31 -6.86
CA LEU A 83 -11.35 -2.03 -6.39
C LEU A 83 -10.58 -3.30 -6.00
N GLU A 84 -11.23 -4.23 -5.29
CA GLU A 84 -10.61 -5.48 -4.86
C GLU A 84 -10.15 -6.38 -6.02
N ILE A 85 -10.77 -6.28 -7.19
CA ILE A 85 -10.47 -7.12 -8.36
C ILE A 85 -9.15 -6.69 -9.00
N PHE A 86 -8.76 -5.43 -8.81
CA PHE A 86 -7.50 -4.86 -9.29
C PHE A 86 -6.36 -5.05 -8.28
N GLN A 87 -6.63 -5.63 -7.10
CA GLN A 87 -5.58 -6.07 -6.19
C GLN A 87 -4.77 -7.20 -6.84
N PRO A 88 -3.49 -7.37 -6.46
CA PRO A 88 -2.72 -8.53 -6.83
C PRO A 88 -3.45 -9.84 -6.49
N GLU A 89 -3.21 -10.90 -7.27
CA GLU A 89 -3.79 -12.22 -7.03
C GLU A 89 -3.56 -12.68 -5.59
N LYS A 90 -4.58 -13.29 -4.94
CA LYS A 90 -4.41 -13.87 -3.60
C LYS A 90 -3.26 -14.89 -3.64
N GLY A 91 -2.18 -14.59 -2.90
CA GLY A 91 -0.94 -15.37 -2.90
C GLY A 91 0.24 -14.64 -3.56
N PHE A 92 -0.02 -13.70 -4.46
CA PHE A 92 1.02 -12.84 -5.04
C PHE A 92 1.31 -11.63 -4.13
N LEU A 93 2.49 -11.60 -3.53
CA LEU A 93 3.02 -10.50 -2.74
C LEU A 93 4.01 -9.69 -3.59
N SER A 94 3.67 -8.45 -3.93
CA SER A 94 4.60 -7.55 -4.63
C SER A 94 5.75 -7.11 -3.73
N LEU A 95 6.83 -6.60 -4.36
CA LEU A 95 7.99 -6.02 -3.67
C LEU A 95 7.54 -4.93 -2.67
N ASP A 96 6.77 -3.95 -3.13
CA ASP A 96 6.32 -2.84 -2.29
C ASP A 96 5.47 -3.31 -1.12
N ASN A 97 4.61 -4.31 -1.35
CA ASN A 97 3.81 -4.93 -0.29
C ASN A 97 4.67 -5.66 0.74
N PHE A 98 5.69 -6.39 0.29
CA PHE A 98 6.61 -7.07 1.20
C PHE A 98 7.36 -6.06 2.09
N VAL A 99 7.92 -5.01 1.48
CA VAL A 99 8.62 -3.95 2.21
C VAL A 99 7.69 -3.23 3.18
N TYR A 100 6.50 -2.83 2.73
CA TYR A 100 5.50 -2.16 3.56
C TYR A 100 5.11 -3.03 4.77
N ARG A 101 4.73 -4.29 4.54
CA ARG A 101 4.32 -5.22 5.62
C ARG A 101 5.45 -5.48 6.62
N TYR A 102 6.70 -5.56 6.15
CA TYR A 102 7.85 -5.70 7.02
C TYR A 102 8.01 -4.48 7.95
N LEU A 103 8.03 -3.27 7.39
CA LEU A 103 8.20 -2.04 8.17
C LEU A 103 7.03 -1.82 9.14
N GLU A 104 5.79 -2.04 8.71
CA GLU A 104 4.61 -1.95 9.57
C GLU A 104 4.68 -2.92 10.74
N ARG A 105 5.23 -4.12 10.53
CA ARG A 105 5.44 -5.09 11.61
C ARG A 105 6.43 -4.57 12.64
N LEU A 106 7.56 -3.99 12.21
CA LEU A 106 8.52 -3.37 13.13
C LEU A 106 7.90 -2.20 13.91
N LYS A 107 7.06 -1.37 13.27
CA LYS A 107 6.36 -0.27 13.94
C LYS A 107 5.35 -0.77 14.95
N THR A 108 4.53 -1.76 14.58
CA THR A 108 3.48 -2.35 15.43
C THR A 108 4.08 -3.01 16.66
N GLU A 109 5.23 -3.68 16.51
CA GLU A 109 5.99 -4.26 17.61
C GLU A 109 6.81 -3.23 18.41
N LYS A 110 6.65 -1.94 18.11
CA LYS A 110 7.32 -0.79 18.75
C LYS A 110 8.85 -0.81 18.59
N LEU A 111 9.38 -1.56 17.64
CA LEU A 111 10.80 -1.67 17.35
C LEU A 111 11.31 -0.49 16.50
N LEU A 112 10.50 -0.01 15.56
CA LEU A 112 10.83 1.06 14.62
C LEU A 112 9.97 2.30 14.89
N THR A 113 10.20 2.97 16.02
CA THR A 113 9.38 4.12 16.44
C THR A 113 10.25 5.22 17.05
N GLY A 114 9.68 6.42 17.19
CA GLY A 114 10.33 7.54 17.90
C GLY A 114 10.58 7.27 19.39
N LEU A 115 10.03 6.19 19.95
CA LEU A 115 10.38 5.74 21.31
C LEU A 115 11.77 5.10 21.36
N VAL A 116 12.20 4.47 20.27
CA VAL A 116 13.47 3.73 20.17
C VAL A 116 14.57 4.58 19.55
N PHE A 117 14.23 5.43 18.58
CA PHE A 117 15.18 6.22 17.80
C PHE A 117 14.91 7.72 17.93
N ALA A 118 15.94 8.56 17.77
CA ALA A 118 15.74 9.99 17.54
C ALA A 118 15.12 10.20 16.15
N GLU A 119 14.53 11.37 15.89
CA GLU A 119 13.75 11.59 14.65
C GLU A 119 14.61 11.41 13.38
N GLN A 120 15.82 11.97 13.37
CA GLN A 120 16.75 11.85 12.24
C GLN A 120 17.21 10.40 12.05
N ASP A 121 17.54 9.70 13.14
CA ASP A 121 17.94 8.30 13.10
C ASP A 121 16.78 7.39 12.69
N LEU A 122 15.55 7.68 13.13
CA LEU A 122 14.36 6.94 12.76
C LEU A 122 14.12 6.99 11.25
N PHE A 123 14.23 8.18 10.66
CA PHE A 123 14.11 8.34 9.20
C PHE A 123 15.19 7.56 8.46
N PHE A 124 16.44 7.66 8.92
CA PHE A 124 17.55 6.90 8.35
C PHE A 124 17.31 5.38 8.45
N VAL A 125 16.95 4.88 9.62
CA VAL A 125 16.71 3.44 9.86
C VAL A 125 15.55 2.93 9.02
N GLN A 126 14.46 3.70 8.88
CA GLN A 126 13.33 3.31 8.01
C GLN A 126 13.80 3.12 6.56
N LYS A 127 14.58 4.06 6.02
CA LYS A 127 15.12 3.96 4.66
C LYS A 127 16.11 2.81 4.51
N TYR A 128 16.98 2.62 5.50
CA TYR A 128 17.95 1.54 5.54
C TYR A 128 17.26 0.16 5.50
N GLU A 129 16.25 -0.03 6.35
CA GLU A 129 15.50 -1.29 6.44
C GLU A 129 14.58 -1.52 5.24
N ALA A 130 14.04 -0.46 4.63
CA ALA A 130 13.31 -0.57 3.37
C ALA A 130 14.20 -1.14 2.25
N ASN A 131 15.43 -0.61 2.12
CA ASN A 131 16.39 -1.11 1.13
C ASN A 131 16.83 -2.54 1.43
N ARG A 132 17.04 -2.88 2.71
CA ARG A 132 17.38 -4.25 3.13
C ARG A 132 16.28 -5.24 2.75
N ALA A 133 15.03 -4.90 3.03
CA ALA A 133 13.87 -5.73 2.68
C ALA A 133 13.70 -5.84 1.16
N LYS A 134 13.99 -4.77 0.42
CA LYS A 134 13.99 -4.79 -1.05
C LYS A 134 15.00 -5.79 -1.60
N ASN A 135 16.26 -5.69 -1.18
CA ASN A 135 17.31 -6.61 -1.62
C ASN A 135 16.97 -8.06 -1.26
N TYR A 136 16.48 -8.28 -0.04
CA TYR A 136 16.04 -9.61 0.39
C TYR A 136 14.94 -10.18 -0.51
N TYR A 137 13.93 -9.38 -0.84
CA TYR A 137 12.86 -9.82 -1.72
C TYR A 137 13.39 -10.16 -3.12
N GLU A 138 14.22 -9.30 -3.71
CA GLU A 138 14.78 -9.51 -5.05
C GLU A 138 15.61 -10.79 -5.12
N GLU A 139 16.48 -11.04 -4.14
CA GLU A 139 17.27 -12.27 -4.01
C GLU A 139 16.41 -13.54 -3.88
N ASN A 140 15.23 -13.44 -3.26
CA ASN A 140 14.35 -14.59 -2.98
C ASN A 140 13.15 -14.68 -3.94
N ASN A 141 13.13 -13.85 -5.00
CA ASN A 141 12.04 -13.82 -5.98
C ASN A 141 12.47 -14.23 -7.39
N GLU A 142 13.71 -14.70 -7.55
CA GLU A 142 14.24 -15.17 -8.82
C GLU A 142 13.36 -16.27 -9.43
N TYR A 143 13.12 -16.16 -10.74
CA TYR A 143 12.36 -17.18 -11.45
C TYR A 143 13.27 -18.36 -11.78
N LEU A 144 12.93 -19.53 -11.24
CA LEU A 144 13.58 -20.80 -11.54
C LEU A 144 12.52 -21.78 -12.04
N GLN A 145 12.74 -22.31 -13.25
CA GLN A 145 11.78 -23.21 -13.87
C GLN A 145 11.59 -24.49 -13.04
N GLY A 146 10.35 -24.82 -12.71
CA GLY A 146 9.98 -25.94 -11.83
C GLY A 146 10.02 -25.62 -10.33
N TYR A 147 10.42 -24.41 -9.94
CA TYR A 147 10.48 -23.92 -8.56
C TYR A 147 9.70 -22.60 -8.38
N GLU A 148 8.74 -22.32 -9.25
CA GLU A 148 7.98 -21.07 -9.24
C GLU A 148 7.24 -20.87 -7.91
N GLN A 149 6.81 -21.97 -7.27
CA GLN A 149 6.13 -21.98 -5.97
C GLN A 149 7.07 -21.71 -4.79
N GLU A 150 8.39 -21.62 -5.01
CA GLU A 150 9.37 -21.25 -3.98
C GLU A 150 9.73 -19.76 -4.03
N ARG A 151 9.12 -19.00 -4.93
CA ARG A 151 9.36 -17.55 -5.01
C ARG A 151 8.68 -16.85 -3.84
N ILE A 152 9.37 -15.90 -3.22
CA ILE A 152 8.79 -15.09 -2.13
C ILE A 152 7.55 -14.31 -2.58
N SER A 153 7.44 -13.96 -3.87
CA SER A 153 6.21 -13.36 -4.39
C SER A 153 5.02 -14.30 -4.33
N ILE A 154 5.18 -15.63 -4.23
CA ILE A 154 4.09 -16.60 -4.34
C ILE A 154 3.89 -17.36 -3.02
N ASN A 155 4.97 -17.74 -2.35
CA ASN A 155 4.94 -18.67 -1.23
C ASN A 155 4.74 -17.98 0.13
N PRO A 156 3.59 -18.17 0.81
CA PRO A 156 3.32 -17.52 2.10
C PRO A 156 4.26 -17.99 3.22
N THR A 157 4.76 -19.22 3.15
CA THR A 157 5.70 -19.76 4.13
C THR A 157 7.04 -19.03 4.03
N ILE A 158 7.54 -18.82 2.81
CA ILE A 158 8.80 -18.10 2.57
C ILE A 158 8.63 -16.62 2.92
N GLN A 159 7.48 -16.01 2.64
CA GLN A 159 7.18 -14.64 3.08
C GLN A 159 7.29 -14.52 4.60
N ARG A 160 6.64 -15.43 5.34
CA ARG A 160 6.69 -15.46 6.82
C ARG A 160 8.12 -15.63 7.32
N LEU A 161 8.86 -16.60 6.79
CA LEU A 161 10.25 -16.84 7.16
C LEU A 161 11.15 -15.63 6.84
N GLY A 162 10.89 -14.96 5.72
CA GLY A 162 11.57 -13.73 5.33
C GLY A 162 11.37 -12.61 6.36
N TYR A 163 10.14 -12.39 6.83
CA TYR A 163 9.87 -11.41 7.88
C TYR A 163 10.61 -11.74 9.19
N GLU A 164 10.58 -13.01 9.63
CA GLU A 164 11.29 -13.41 10.86
C GLU A 164 12.80 -13.24 10.73
N LYS A 165 13.37 -13.60 9.56
CA LYS A 165 14.81 -13.45 9.30
C LYS A 165 15.21 -11.98 9.30
N LEU A 166 14.46 -11.12 8.59
CA LEU A 166 14.72 -9.68 8.54
C LEU A 166 14.62 -9.04 9.92
N LYS A 167 13.58 -9.37 10.69
CA LYS A 167 13.42 -8.90 12.07
C LYS A 167 14.58 -9.34 12.96
N ARG A 168 15.00 -10.61 12.89
CA ARG A 168 16.15 -11.09 13.66
C ARG A 168 17.41 -10.30 13.28
N THR A 169 17.67 -10.11 11.99
CA THR A 169 18.82 -9.33 11.55
C THR A 169 18.74 -7.87 11.99
N PHE A 170 17.56 -7.25 12.00
CA PHE A 170 17.36 -5.90 12.54
C PHE A 170 17.72 -5.79 14.03
N LEU A 171 17.36 -6.81 14.82
CA LEU A 171 17.68 -6.86 16.25
C LEU A 171 19.16 -7.12 16.53
N GLU A 172 19.85 -7.78 15.61
CA GLU A 172 21.28 -8.13 15.74
C GLU A 172 22.19 -7.11 15.05
N ASP A 173 21.65 -6.18 14.27
CA ASP A 173 22.42 -5.27 13.44
C ASP A 173 23.19 -4.23 14.28
N PRO A 174 24.54 -4.23 14.25
CA PRO A 174 25.34 -3.32 15.07
C PRO A 174 25.09 -1.83 14.78
N LEU A 175 24.81 -1.48 13.52
CA LEU A 175 24.50 -0.11 13.14
C LEU A 175 23.15 0.33 13.71
N ILE A 176 22.16 -0.56 13.66
CA ILE A 176 20.85 -0.27 14.24
C ILE A 176 20.96 -0.14 15.77
N GLN A 177 21.74 -1.00 16.42
CA GLN A 177 21.95 -0.93 17.87
C GLN A 177 22.62 0.38 18.29
N SER A 178 23.62 0.87 17.54
CA SER A 178 24.31 2.12 17.88
C SER A 178 23.42 3.36 17.73
N LEU A 179 22.39 3.31 16.88
CA LEU A 179 21.43 4.40 16.66
C LEU A 179 20.27 4.41 17.65
N ARG A 180 20.11 3.35 18.48
CA ARG A 180 19.07 3.34 19.51
C ARG A 180 19.38 4.42 20.54
N LYS A 181 18.34 5.14 20.97
CA LYS A 181 18.43 6.05 22.11
C LYS A 181 19.03 5.29 23.29
N GLU A 182 20.14 5.79 23.82
CA GLU A 182 20.61 5.34 25.12
C GLU A 182 19.45 5.45 26.11
N ARG A 183 19.22 4.41 26.91
CA ARG A 183 18.37 4.54 28.10
C ARG A 183 19.07 5.46 29.10
N LYS A 184 19.09 6.77 28.84
CA LYS A 184 19.34 7.78 29.86
C LYS A 184 18.09 7.82 30.73
N GLY A 185 18.15 7.17 31.90
CA GLY A 185 17.10 7.28 32.90
C GLY A 185 16.72 5.98 33.61
N LEU A 186 17.68 5.39 34.32
CA LEU A 186 17.39 4.63 35.55
C LEU A 186 18.53 4.71 36.57
N ASN A 187 19.76 5.00 36.13
CA ASN A 187 20.87 5.29 37.06
C ASN A 187 20.80 6.69 37.70
N ASP A 188 20.13 7.66 37.06
CA ASP A 188 19.99 9.01 37.64
C ASP A 188 18.94 9.07 38.77
N ILE A 189 17.96 8.17 38.77
CA ILE A 189 16.95 8.07 39.86
C ILE A 189 17.59 7.44 41.11
N CYS A 190 18.50 6.48 40.95
CA CYS A 190 19.26 5.92 42.07
C CYS A 190 20.21 6.93 42.70
N HIS A 191 20.83 7.82 41.91
CA HIS A 191 21.65 8.91 42.45
C HIS A 191 20.82 10.01 43.14
N PHE A 192 19.58 10.25 42.69
CA PHE A 192 18.69 11.20 43.31
C PHE A 192 18.09 10.67 44.62
N LEU A 193 17.68 9.39 44.67
CA LEU A 193 17.11 8.77 45.88
C LEU A 193 18.15 8.52 46.97
N ASN A 194 19.41 8.21 46.63
CA ASN A 194 20.49 8.09 47.61
C ASN A 194 20.90 9.45 48.24
N ARG A 195 20.51 10.58 47.65
CA ARG A 195 20.76 11.91 48.23
C ARG A 195 19.66 12.37 49.19
N PHE A 196 18.48 11.73 49.16
CA PHE A 196 17.34 12.03 50.03
C PHE A 196 17.21 11.08 51.24
N LEU A 197 17.94 9.96 51.26
CA LEU A 197 17.96 9.02 52.38
C LEU A 197 19.16 9.21 53.33
N SER A 198 19.88 10.33 53.22
CA SER A 198 21.03 10.68 54.08
C SER A 198 20.79 11.90 54.98
N PHE A 199 19.52 12.25 55.23
CA PHE A 199 19.12 13.23 56.25
C PHE A 199 18.13 12.60 57.22
#